data_AF-A0A834IPC5-F1
#
_entry.id   AF-A0A834IPC5-F1
#
_cell.length_a   1.000
_cell.length_b   1.000
_cell.length_c   1.000
_cell.angle_alpha   90.00
_cell.angle_beta   90.00
_cell.angle_gamma   90.00
#
_symmetry.space_group_name_H-M   'P 1'
#
loop_
_entity.id
_entity.type
_entity.pdbx_description
1 polymer ?
#
loop_
_entity_poly.entity_id
_entity_poly.type
_entity_poly.pdbx_seq_one_letter_code
_entity_poly.pdbx_strand_id
1 'polypeptide(L)'
;MNLIKHIKALSGEAEWPMWKRKILDLLDYHEGALAAIDGKLVKPSALAAGSDDKMVKNHKLQSDLCRKANSYAKPMITSAVEDAVCQKIMDKETPYEMWEVQSKISKHRPRISYLRYVSTFFHLVGLKEKMS
;
A
#
# COMPACT_ATOMS: atom_id res chain seq x y z
N MET A 1 -8.93 -10.89 -15.03
CA MET A 1 -8.27 -11.74 -14.02
C MET A 1 -8.02 -10.89 -12.78
N ASN A 2 -8.55 -11.25 -11.60
CA ASN A 2 -8.42 -10.42 -10.40
C ASN A 2 -7.12 -10.81 -9.67
N LEU A 3 -5.98 -10.40 -10.24
CA LEU A 3 -4.63 -10.82 -9.82
C LEU A 3 -4.31 -10.48 -8.35
N ILE A 4 -4.96 -9.44 -7.83
CA ILE A 4 -4.95 -9.03 -6.42
C ILE A 4 -5.35 -10.17 -5.48
N LYS A 5 -6.30 -11.04 -5.86
CA LYS A 5 -6.77 -12.13 -4.99
C LYS A 5 -5.69 -13.16 -4.65
N HIS A 6 -4.59 -13.18 -5.41
CA HIS A 6 -3.44 -14.05 -5.18
C HIS A 6 -2.34 -13.38 -4.35
N ILE A 7 -2.47 -12.10 -4.03
CA ILE A 7 -1.58 -11.40 -3.12
C ILE A 7 -2.12 -11.60 -1.71
N LYS A 8 -1.34 -12.29 -0.88
CA LYS A 8 -1.61 -12.38 0.55
C LYS A 8 -1.63 -10.97 1.15
N ALA A 9 -2.68 -10.65 1.90
CA ALA A 9 -2.77 -9.37 2.61
C ALA A 9 -1.55 -9.17 3.52
N LEU A 10 -1.03 -7.95 3.56
CA LEU A 10 0.17 -7.67 4.34
C LEU A 10 -0.13 -7.77 5.85
N SER A 11 0.42 -8.80 6.50
CA SER A 11 0.20 -9.06 7.93
C SER A 11 1.33 -8.56 8.84
N GLY A 12 2.52 -8.30 8.28
CA GLY A 12 3.67 -7.85 9.05
C GLY A 12 4.87 -7.42 8.22
N GLU A 13 5.89 -6.90 8.92
CA GLU A 13 7.11 -6.34 8.33
C GLU A 13 7.91 -7.35 7.50
N ALA A 14 7.99 -8.61 7.95
CA ALA A 14 8.77 -9.65 7.25
C ALA A 14 8.25 -9.93 5.83
N GLU A 15 6.96 -9.70 5.59
CA GLU A 15 6.33 -9.91 4.28
C GLU A 15 6.45 -8.68 3.38
N TRP A 16 6.87 -7.53 3.93
CA TRP A 16 6.90 -6.25 3.25
C TRP A 16 7.71 -6.24 1.95
N PRO A 17 8.96 -6.75 1.88
CA PRO A 17 9.75 -6.66 0.64
C PRO A 17 9.11 -7.45 -0.51
N MET A 18 8.57 -8.63 -0.21
CA MET A 18 7.94 -9.50 -1.21
C MET A 18 6.58 -8.95 -1.64
N TRP A 19 5.77 -8.51 -0.68
CA TRP A 19 4.47 -7.89 -0.93
C TRP A 19 4.62 -6.62 -1.78
N LYS A 20 5.59 -5.75 -1.41
CA LYS A 20 5.91 -4.53 -2.14
C LYS A 20 6.22 -4.84 -3.60
N ARG A 21 7.10 -5.81 -3.87
CA ARG A 21 7.45 -6.18 -5.25
C ARG A 21 6.23 -6.66 -6.04
N LYS A 22 5.40 -7.54 -5.46
CA LYS A 22 4.17 -8.03 -6.13
C LYS A 22 3.17 -6.92 -6.47
N ILE A 23 2.99 -5.95 -5.56
CA ILE A 23 2.09 -4.82 -5.81
C ILE A 23 2.67 -3.90 -6.88
N LEU A 24 3.98 -3.63 -6.85
CA LEU A 24 4.64 -2.84 -7.90
C LEU A 24 4.49 -3.51 -9.28
N ASP A 25 4.71 -4.82 -9.36
CA ASP A 25 4.56 -5.57 -10.62
C ASP A 25 3.12 -5.50 -11.17
N LEU A 26 2.11 -5.53 -10.29
CA LEU A 26 0.70 -5.37 -10.72
C LEU A 26 0.37 -3.94 -11.15
N LEU A 27 0.97 -2.93 -10.51
CA LEU A 27 0.78 -1.54 -10.85
C LEU A 27 1.51 -1.17 -12.15
N ASP A 28 2.63 -1.82 -12.45
CA ASP A 28 3.37 -1.62 -13.70
C ASP A 28 2.54 -1.99 -14.94
N TYR A 29 1.61 -2.93 -14.79
CA TYR A 29 0.66 -3.29 -15.85
C TYR A 29 -0.30 -2.14 -16.22
N HIS A 30 -0.53 -1.20 -15.31
CA HIS A 30 -1.46 -0.08 -15.52
C HIS A 30 -0.71 1.23 -15.73
N GLU A 31 -0.88 1.81 -16.92
CA GLU A 31 -0.27 3.09 -17.29
C GLU A 31 -0.52 4.18 -16.23
N GLY A 32 0.55 4.79 -15.74
CA GLY A 32 0.51 5.88 -14.77
C GLY A 32 0.27 5.45 -13.31
N ALA A 33 -0.05 4.19 -13.03
CA ALA A 33 -0.32 3.73 -11.66
C ALA A 33 0.96 3.73 -10.79
N LEU A 34 2.12 3.35 -11.35
CA LEU A 34 3.42 3.52 -10.69
C LEU A 34 3.75 5.00 -10.42
N ALA A 35 3.49 5.88 -11.40
CA ALA A 35 3.71 7.31 -11.21
C ALA A 35 2.81 7.90 -10.12
N ALA A 36 1.61 7.36 -9.93
CA ALA A 36 0.69 7.80 -8.88
C ALA A 36 1.14 7.37 -7.47
N ILE A 37 1.72 6.18 -7.30
CA ILE A 37 2.28 5.76 -6.00
C ILE A 37 3.63 6.42 -5.67
N ASP A 38 4.38 6.81 -6.70
CA ASP A 38 5.63 7.58 -6.54
C ASP A 38 5.38 9.06 -6.27
N GLY A 39 4.12 9.52 -6.34
CA GLY A 39 3.74 10.93 -6.19
C GLY A 39 4.15 11.81 -7.38
N LYS A 40 4.59 11.21 -8.49
CA LYS A 40 4.96 11.91 -9.74
C LYS A 40 3.72 12.37 -10.52
N LEU A 41 2.60 11.70 -10.31
CA LEU A 41 1.33 12.03 -10.95
C LEU A 41 0.53 12.96 -10.03
N VAL A 42 0.60 14.25 -10.29
CA VAL A 42 -0.11 15.28 -9.51
C VAL A 42 -1.34 15.71 -10.27
N LYS A 43 -2.49 15.76 -9.57
CA LYS A 43 -3.73 16.28 -10.13
C LYS A 43 -3.49 17.72 -10.61
N PRO A 44 -3.72 18.03 -11.90
CA PRO A 44 -3.50 19.38 -12.42
C PRO A 44 -4.42 20.38 -11.71
N SER A 45 -3.89 21.57 -11.42
CA SER A 45 -4.64 22.67 -10.83
C SER A 45 -5.68 23.20 -11.80
N ALA A 46 -6.74 23.83 -11.26
CA ALA A 46 -7.79 24.44 -12.06
C ALA A 46 -7.22 25.40 -13.11
N LEU A 47 -7.74 25.32 -14.33
CA LEU A 47 -7.36 26.20 -15.43
C LEU A 47 -7.76 27.65 -15.13
N ALA A 48 -6.91 28.59 -15.51
CA ALA A 48 -7.23 30.02 -15.44
C ALA A 48 -8.27 30.41 -16.51
N ALA A 49 -9.05 31.45 -16.20
CA ALA A 49 -9.96 32.04 -17.18
C ALA A 49 -9.17 32.58 -18.39
N GLY A 50 -9.58 32.21 -19.60
CA GLY A 50 -8.88 32.57 -20.84
C GLY A 50 -7.78 31.59 -21.30
N SER A 51 -7.71 30.40 -20.69
CA SER A 51 -6.81 29.33 -21.16
C SER A 51 -7.10 28.97 -22.63
N ASP A 52 -6.06 28.79 -23.43
CA ASP A 52 -6.19 28.39 -24.83
C ASP A 52 -6.65 26.93 -25.00
N ASP A 53 -7.15 26.59 -26.18
CA ASP A 53 -7.65 25.23 -26.49
C ASP A 53 -6.60 24.13 -26.28
N LYS A 54 -5.31 24.44 -26.44
CA LYS A 54 -4.23 23.48 -26.27
C LYS A 54 -4.00 23.21 -24.78
N MET A 55 -4.05 24.22 -23.93
CA MET A 55 -3.99 24.12 -22.47
C MET A 55 -5.21 23.36 -21.93
N VAL A 56 -6.40 23.64 -22.44
CA VAL A 56 -7.63 22.91 -22.06
C VAL A 56 -7.53 21.43 -22.41
N LYS A 57 -7.09 21.10 -23.63
CA LYS A 57 -6.89 19.70 -24.06
C LYS A 57 -5.83 18.99 -23.21
N ASN A 58 -4.69 19.64 -22.95
CA ASN A 58 -3.63 19.06 -22.13
C ASN A 58 -4.08 18.84 -20.68
N HIS A 59 -4.77 19.81 -20.07
CA HIS A 59 -5.30 19.68 -18.71
C HIS A 59 -6.32 18.53 -18.61
N LYS A 60 -7.20 18.37 -19.60
CA LYS A 60 -8.13 17.25 -19.66
C LYS A 60 -7.40 15.92 -19.73
N LEU A 61 -6.39 15.80 -20.59
CA LEU A 61 -5.57 14.59 -20.73
C LEU A 61 -4.88 14.23 -19.40
N GLN A 62 -4.23 15.20 -18.75
CA GLN A 62 -3.56 15.00 -17.47
C GLN A 62 -4.54 14.64 -16.34
N SER A 63 -5.71 15.28 -16.31
CA SER A 63 -6.78 14.95 -15.36
C SER A 63 -7.30 13.54 -15.56
N ASP A 64 -7.48 13.12 -16.81
CA ASP A 64 -7.95 11.77 -17.16
C ASP A 64 -6.92 10.70 -16.80
N LEU A 65 -5.63 10.97 -17.03
CA LEU A 65 -4.52 10.11 -16.60
C LEU A 65 -4.49 9.99 -15.07
N CYS A 66 -4.59 11.12 -14.34
CA CYS A 66 -4.66 11.13 -12.88
C CYS A 66 -5.83 10.31 -12.35
N ARG A 67 -7.01 10.49 -12.92
CA ARG A 67 -8.21 9.75 -12.54
C ARG A 67 -8.05 8.25 -12.77
N LYS A 68 -7.54 7.85 -13.95
CA LYS A 68 -7.32 6.43 -14.28
C LYS A 68 -6.29 5.79 -13.35
N ALA A 69 -5.12 6.40 -13.21
CA ALA A 69 -4.07 5.88 -12.35
C ALA A 69 -4.54 5.72 -10.89
N ASN A 70 -5.26 6.72 -10.36
CA ASN A 70 -5.84 6.63 -9.02
C ASN A 70 -6.90 5.53 -8.91
N SER A 71 -7.76 5.38 -9.92
CA SER A 71 -8.78 4.33 -9.94
C SER A 71 -8.23 2.91 -9.95
N TYR A 72 -7.00 2.71 -10.44
CA TYR A 72 -6.31 1.42 -10.37
C TYR A 72 -5.51 1.26 -9.08
N ALA A 73 -4.70 2.27 -8.73
CA ALA A 73 -3.77 2.17 -7.60
C ALA A 73 -4.48 2.08 -6.24
N LYS A 74 -5.55 2.86 -6.01
CA LYS A 74 -6.27 2.83 -4.73
C LYS A 74 -6.85 1.45 -4.39
N PRO A 75 -7.69 0.82 -5.24
CA PRO A 75 -8.25 -0.49 -4.92
C PRO A 75 -7.18 -1.59 -4.85
N MET A 76 -6.07 -1.47 -5.61
CA MET A 76 -4.93 -2.38 -5.48
C MET A 76 -4.34 -2.35 -4.07
N ILE A 77 -4.09 -1.14 -3.54
CA ILE A 77 -3.54 -0.98 -2.19
C ILE A 77 -4.55 -1.44 -1.14
N THR A 78 -5.82 -1.01 -1.20
CA THR A 78 -6.83 -1.36 -0.19
C THR A 78 -7.16 -2.85 -0.15
N SER A 79 -7.15 -3.53 -1.29
CA SER A 79 -7.48 -4.95 -1.35
C SER A 79 -6.34 -5.86 -0.91
N ALA A 80 -5.12 -5.33 -0.80
CA ALA A 80 -3.92 -6.09 -0.48
C ALA A 80 -3.42 -5.85 0.95
N VAL A 81 -4.19 -5.15 1.78
CA VAL A 81 -3.85 -4.84 3.18
C VAL A 81 -4.95 -5.35 4.12
N GLU A 82 -4.62 -5.54 5.39
CA GLU A 82 -5.62 -5.89 6.41
C GLU A 82 -6.61 -4.75 6.66
N ASP A 83 -7.86 -5.08 7.04
CA ASP A 83 -8.94 -4.11 7.27
C ASP A 83 -8.56 -2.97 8.23
N ALA A 84 -7.81 -3.28 9.30
CA ALA A 84 -7.34 -2.29 10.26
C ALA A 84 -6.37 -1.26 9.65
N VAL A 85 -5.63 -1.65 8.62
CA VAL A 85 -4.76 -0.75 7.87
C VAL A 85 -5.54 -0.06 6.76
N CYS A 86 -6.46 -0.77 6.11
CA CYS A 86 -7.41 -0.23 5.12
C CYS A 86 -8.15 1.00 5.68
N GLN A 87 -8.68 0.91 6.91
CA GLN A 87 -9.33 2.04 7.58
C GLN A 87 -8.43 3.27 7.72
N LYS A 88 -7.13 3.09 8.00
CA LYS A 88 -6.18 4.20 8.18
C LYS A 88 -5.76 4.86 6.86
N ILE A 89 -5.84 4.12 5.75
CA ILE A 89 -5.45 4.60 4.42
C ILE A 89 -6.64 5.07 3.59
N MET A 90 -7.88 4.66 3.91
CA MET A 90 -9.09 5.10 3.18
C MET A 90 -9.29 6.60 3.23
N ASP A 91 -8.89 7.26 4.33
CA ASP A 91 -9.00 8.70 4.50
C ASP A 91 -8.02 9.51 3.63
N LYS A 92 -7.16 8.84 2.84
CA LYS A 92 -6.13 9.48 2.02
C LYS A 92 -6.62 9.77 0.60
N GLU A 93 -6.30 10.98 0.15
CA GLU A 93 -6.79 11.48 -1.14
C GLU A 93 -6.00 10.88 -2.30
N THR A 94 -4.72 10.57 -2.10
CA THR A 94 -3.83 10.09 -3.17
C THR A 94 -3.27 8.68 -2.90
N PRO A 95 -3.03 7.87 -3.95
CA PRO A 95 -2.34 6.58 -3.80
C PRO A 95 -0.96 6.72 -3.16
N TYR A 96 -0.25 7.83 -3.41
CA TYR A 96 1.01 8.17 -2.77
C TYR A 96 0.89 8.21 -1.25
N GLU A 97 -0.07 8.97 -0.72
CA GLU A 97 -0.30 9.06 0.73
C GLU A 97 -0.69 7.71 1.34
N MET A 98 -1.54 6.94 0.64
CA MET A 98 -1.90 5.59 1.05
C MET A 98 -0.65 4.70 1.15
N TRP A 99 0.23 4.78 0.16
CA TRP A 99 1.47 4.01 0.09
C TRP A 99 2.48 4.42 1.17
N GLU A 100 2.61 5.71 1.44
CA GLU A 100 3.47 6.27 2.49
C GLU A 100 3.02 5.80 3.88
N VAL A 101 1.72 5.95 4.18
CA VAL A 101 1.13 5.53 5.46
C VAL A 101 1.26 4.03 5.64
N GLN A 102 0.96 3.26 4.59
CA GLN A 102 1.16 1.82 4.58
C GLN A 102 2.62 1.47 4.87
N SER A 103 3.58 2.09 4.18
CA SER A 103 5.01 1.81 4.38
C SER A 103 5.46 2.15 5.80
N LYS A 104 4.95 3.23 6.38
CA LYS A 104 5.23 3.62 7.77
C LYS A 104 4.68 2.58 8.75
N ILE A 105 3.41 2.16 8.59
CA ILE A 105 2.79 1.13 9.44
C ILE A 105 3.54 -0.19 9.36
N SER A 106 3.92 -0.61 8.15
CA SER A 106 4.66 -1.86 7.93
C SER A 106 6.05 -1.85 8.53
N LYS A 107 6.71 -0.68 8.58
CA LYS A 107 8.04 -0.49 9.21
C LYS A 107 7.99 -0.24 10.72
N HIS A 108 6.83 0.13 11.27
CA HIS A 108 6.68 0.51 12.68
C HIS A 108 5.81 -0.44 13.51
N ARG A 109 5.20 -1.49 12.96
CA ARG A 109 4.60 -2.53 13.81
C ARG A 109 5.73 -3.23 14.58
N PRO A 110 5.85 -3.07 15.91
CA PRO A 110 6.67 -3.98 16.69
C PRO A 110 6.02 -5.35 16.58
N ARG A 111 6.83 -6.41 16.43
CA ARG A 111 6.40 -7.81 16.49
C ARG A 111 5.30 -8.01 17.55
N ILE A 112 4.04 -8.09 17.15
CA ILE A 112 3.00 -8.60 18.03
C ILE A 112 3.17 -10.13 18.06
N SER A 113 3.91 -10.56 19.07
CA SER A 113 3.63 -11.78 19.85
C SER A 113 3.87 -13.16 19.22
N TYR A 114 5.03 -13.42 18.63
CA TYR A 114 5.56 -14.81 18.63
C TYR A 114 6.43 -15.12 19.86
N LEU A 115 6.93 -14.09 20.56
CA LEU A 115 7.77 -14.28 21.75
C LEU A 115 7.00 -14.51 23.06
N ARG A 116 5.69 -14.21 23.10
CA ARG A 116 4.87 -14.58 24.28
C ARG A 116 4.48 -16.06 24.25
N TYR A 117 4.37 -16.71 23.09
CA TYR A 117 4.04 -18.14 23.03
C TYR A 117 5.25 -19.03 23.34
N VAL A 118 6.46 -18.63 22.91
CA VAL A 118 7.67 -19.43 23.17
C VAL A 118 8.14 -19.30 24.63
N SER A 119 7.94 -18.16 25.30
CA SER A 119 8.29 -18.01 26.72
C SER A 119 7.39 -18.79 27.67
N THR A 120 6.08 -18.93 27.38
CA THR A 120 5.20 -19.79 28.18
C THR A 120 5.38 -21.27 27.86
N PHE A 121 5.74 -21.63 26.61
CA PHE A 121 6.00 -23.03 26.26
C PHE A 121 7.24 -23.58 26.97
N PHE A 122 8.33 -22.79 27.06
CA PHE A 122 9.52 -23.21 27.82
C PHE A 122 9.29 -23.27 29.34
N HIS A 123 8.42 -22.42 29.90
CA HIS A 123 8.06 -22.52 31.32
C HIS A 123 7.07 -23.65 31.65
N LEU A 124 6.19 -24.05 30.72
CA LEU A 124 5.20 -25.10 30.93
C LEU A 124 5.69 -26.51 30.59
N VAL A 125 6.70 -26.67 29.73
CA VAL A 125 7.05 -27.98 29.15
C VAL A 125 8.41 -28.55 29.60
N GLY A 126 9.33 -27.80 30.21
CA GLY A 126 10.55 -28.48 30.70
C GLY A 126 11.67 -27.63 31.27
N LEU A 127 11.69 -27.54 32.60
CA LEU A 127 12.93 -27.69 33.37
C LEU A 127 12.60 -28.45 34.66
N LYS A 128 12.20 -29.70 34.43
CA LYS A 128 12.24 -30.78 35.40
C LYS A 128 13.43 -31.69 35.04
N GLU A 129 14.65 -31.16 35.12
CA GLU A 129 15.84 -32.00 35.14
C GLU A 129 16.83 -31.52 36.20
N LYS A 130 17.00 -32.39 37.19
CA LYS A 130 18.01 -32.39 38.24
C LYS A 130 19.39 -32.53 37.64
N MET A 131 20.40 -31.96 38.31
CA MET A 131 21.80 -32.41 38.43
C MET A 131 22.52 -31.24 39.11
N SER A 132 23.21 -31.31 40.25
CA SER A 132 23.54 -32.31 41.25
C SER A 132 23.99 -31.53 42.49
#